data_AF-A0A258JRC1-F1
#
_entry.id   AF-A0A258JRC1-F1
#
_cell.length_a   1.000
_cell.length_b   1.000
_cell.length_c   1.000
_cell.angle_alpha   90.00
_cell.angle_beta   90.00
_cell.angle_gamma   90.00
#
_symmetry.space_group_name_H-M   'P 1'
#
loop_
_entity.id
_entity.type
_entity.pdbx_description
1 polymer ?
#
loop_
_entity_poly.entity_id
_entity_poly.type
_entity_poly.pdbx_seq_one_letter_code
_entity_poly.pdbx_strand_id
1 'polypeptide(L)'
;GEVNGHLFLNVASIGFSADLARELTGAAKKKWGKLGYAITAARILAQSRLFTAYIEHDGTIETVRTLQASVGNGRHYGGGMTVAQDATADDGTLDFYSLEVDHWWKLLLLLPSLREGTQGRWSEVRTFRTTDVVIKTRKPRAVNTDGELTTWTPATFRIHPAALRVYAPATPPAPVPSSRRFAPRTPKPPR
;
A
#
# COMPACT_ATOMS: atom_id res chain seq x y z
N GLY A 1 6.46 -11.37 1.19
CA GLY A 1 6.98 -11.36 -0.18
C GLY A 1 8.50 -11.33 -0.17
N GLU A 2 9.11 -11.39 -1.34
CA GLU A 2 10.55 -11.26 -1.58
C GLU A 2 10.80 -10.23 -2.68
N VAL A 3 11.89 -9.47 -2.57
CA VAL A 3 12.42 -8.64 -3.66
C VAL A 3 13.94 -8.87 -3.80
N ASN A 4 14.39 -9.32 -4.97
CA ASN A 4 15.81 -9.60 -5.25
C ASN A 4 16.52 -10.41 -4.14
N GLY A 5 15.88 -11.43 -3.56
CA GLY A 5 16.43 -12.21 -2.43
C GLY A 5 16.18 -11.64 -1.03
N HIS A 6 15.64 -10.42 -0.90
CA HIS A 6 15.33 -9.79 0.38
C HIS A 6 13.86 -9.98 0.74
N LEU A 7 13.59 -10.59 1.89
CA LEU A 7 12.24 -10.81 2.38
C LEU A 7 11.64 -9.52 2.95
N PHE A 8 10.35 -9.32 2.71
CA PHE A 8 9.55 -8.26 3.34
C PHE A 8 8.18 -8.81 3.77
N LEU A 9 7.69 -8.32 4.90
CA LEU A 9 6.43 -8.73 5.51
C LEU A 9 5.26 -7.86 5.07
N ASN A 10 5.42 -6.54 5.10
CA ASN A 10 4.34 -5.60 4.77
C ASN A 10 4.50 -5.06 3.36
N VAL A 11 5.51 -4.21 3.16
CA VAL A 11 5.63 -3.43 1.93
C VAL A 11 7.06 -3.29 1.49
N ALA A 12 7.26 -3.38 0.18
CA ALA A 12 8.42 -2.88 -0.51
C ALA A 12 8.04 -1.69 -1.42
N SER A 13 8.87 -0.65 -1.48
CA SER A 13 8.54 0.62 -2.15
C SER A 13 9.75 1.25 -2.83
N ILE A 14 9.50 1.90 -3.97
CA ILE A 14 10.46 2.64 -4.78
C ILE A 14 9.94 4.08 -4.96
N GLY A 15 10.83 5.07 -4.82
CA GLY A 15 10.47 6.49 -4.94
C GLY A 15 10.38 7.16 -3.57
N PHE A 16 9.34 7.98 -3.37
CA PHE A 16 9.21 8.86 -2.20
C PHE A 16 9.50 8.17 -0.85
N SER A 17 8.90 7.00 -0.58
CA SER A 17 9.13 6.27 0.68
C SER A 17 10.56 5.79 0.86
N ALA A 18 11.25 5.39 -0.21
CA ALA A 18 12.66 5.01 -0.15
C ALA A 18 13.57 6.24 0.07
N ASP A 19 13.26 7.36 -0.59
CA ASP A 19 13.98 8.62 -0.38
C ASP A 19 13.80 9.12 1.07
N LEU A 20 12.60 8.96 1.64
CA LEU A 20 12.30 9.24 3.03
C LEU A 20 13.09 8.34 3.99
N ALA A 21 13.11 7.02 3.77
CA ALA A 21 13.89 6.08 4.58
C ALA A 21 15.39 6.43 4.56
N ARG A 22 15.94 6.80 3.39
CA ARG A 22 17.33 7.24 3.23
C ARG A 22 17.67 8.48 4.07
N GLU A 23 16.81 9.48 4.06
CA GLU A 23 17.07 10.75 4.77
C GLU A 23 16.88 10.60 6.28
N LEU A 24 15.88 9.82 6.70
CA LEU A 24 15.58 9.58 8.11
C LEU A 24 16.64 8.72 8.81
N THR A 25 17.25 7.78 8.10
CA THR A 25 18.38 7.00 8.63
C THR A 25 19.63 7.86 8.87
N GLY A 26 19.85 8.90 8.05
CA GLY A 26 21.00 9.80 8.16
C GLY A 26 20.82 10.98 9.12
N ALA A 27 19.68 11.66 9.09
CA ALA A 27 19.51 12.98 9.72
C ALA A 27 18.65 12.99 11.01
N ALA A 28 17.81 11.97 11.25
CA ALA A 28 16.68 12.11 12.18
C ALA A 28 16.79 11.35 13.50
N LYS A 29 17.89 10.62 13.76
CA LYS A 29 17.98 9.74 14.93
C LYS A 29 18.00 10.42 16.32
N LYS A 30 17.96 11.76 16.47
CA LYS A 30 18.19 12.33 17.82
C LYS A 30 17.55 13.63 18.30
N LYS A 31 16.74 14.41 17.57
CA LYS A 31 16.41 15.77 18.09
C LYS A 31 14.99 16.36 18.01
N TRP A 32 14.01 15.86 17.23
CA TRP A 32 12.81 16.68 16.93
C TRP A 32 11.42 16.01 16.93
N GLY A 33 11.25 14.80 17.50
CA GLY A 33 9.92 14.19 17.71
C GLY A 33 9.04 14.09 16.43
N LYS A 34 7.71 14.05 16.60
CA LYS A 34 6.72 13.91 15.50
C LYS A 34 6.74 15.08 14.50
N LEU A 35 7.03 16.30 14.97
CA LEU A 35 7.09 17.49 14.12
C LEU A 35 8.31 17.49 13.19
N GLY A 36 9.47 17.06 13.69
CA GLY A 36 10.66 16.92 12.85
C GLY A 36 10.45 15.91 11.72
N TYR A 37 9.76 14.80 12.00
CA TYR A 37 9.37 13.85 10.97
C TYR A 37 8.48 14.48 9.89
N ALA A 38 7.45 15.23 10.30
CA ALA A 38 6.53 15.88 9.37
C ALA A 38 7.23 16.90 8.46
N ILE A 39 8.14 17.72 9.00
CA ILE A 39 8.91 18.70 8.23
C ILE A 39 9.83 18.01 7.23
N THR A 40 10.56 16.97 7.65
CA THR A 40 11.43 16.19 6.76
C THR A 40 10.63 15.52 5.65
N ALA A 41 9.51 14.89 5.99
CA ALA A 41 8.61 14.28 5.02
C ALA A 41 8.08 15.31 4.01
N ALA A 42 7.63 16.47 4.46
CA ALA A 42 7.14 17.55 3.59
C ALA A 42 8.24 18.09 2.66
N ARG A 43 9.45 18.28 3.17
CA ARG A 43 10.61 18.72 2.37
C ARG A 43 10.95 17.71 1.28
N ILE A 44 11.02 16.42 1.62
CA ILE A 44 11.32 15.36 0.65
C ILE A 44 10.19 15.26 -0.37
N LEU A 45 8.94 15.36 0.07
CA LEU A 45 7.78 15.31 -0.80
C LEU A 45 7.79 16.46 -1.81
N ALA A 46 8.12 17.68 -1.38
CA ALA A 46 8.24 18.85 -2.24
C ALA A 46 9.40 18.76 -3.25
N GLN A 47 10.47 18.03 -2.92
CA GLN A 47 11.61 17.78 -3.81
C GLN A 47 11.45 16.54 -4.69
N SER A 48 10.50 15.68 -4.37
CA SER A 48 10.27 14.44 -5.08
C SER A 48 9.74 14.70 -6.48
N ARG A 49 10.31 13.99 -7.45
CA ARG A 49 9.94 14.09 -8.86
C ARG A 49 9.38 12.76 -9.33
N LEU A 50 8.39 12.83 -10.21
CA LEU A 50 7.91 11.68 -10.95
C LEU A 50 9.06 10.97 -11.66
N PHE A 51 9.01 9.64 -11.66
CA PHE A 51 9.94 8.80 -12.41
C PHE A 51 9.18 7.84 -13.31
N THR A 52 9.84 7.45 -14.40
CA THR A 52 9.33 6.42 -15.30
C THR A 52 9.71 5.06 -14.76
N ALA A 53 8.71 4.21 -14.56
CA ALA A 53 8.87 2.80 -14.25
C ALA A 53 8.26 1.95 -15.37
N TYR A 54 8.93 0.84 -15.68
CA TYR A 54 8.45 -0.19 -16.57
C TYR A 54 8.09 -1.39 -15.69
N ILE A 55 6.81 -1.74 -15.68
CA ILE A 55 6.23 -2.74 -14.81
C ILE A 55 5.88 -3.95 -15.67
N GLU A 56 6.53 -5.07 -15.41
CA GLU A 56 6.32 -6.33 -16.11
C GLU A 56 5.64 -7.30 -15.16
N HIS A 57 4.42 -7.73 -15.48
CA HIS A 57 3.63 -8.67 -14.69
C HIS A 57 2.66 -9.41 -15.61
N ASP A 58 2.30 -10.66 -15.27
CA ASP A 58 1.26 -11.44 -15.97
C ASP A 58 1.40 -11.48 -17.51
N GLY A 59 2.64 -11.42 -18.03
CA GLY A 59 2.94 -11.44 -19.47
C GLY A 59 2.75 -10.10 -20.20
N THR A 60 2.45 -9.01 -19.48
CA THR A 60 2.34 -7.66 -20.04
C THR A 60 3.46 -6.75 -19.53
N ILE A 61 3.69 -5.65 -20.26
CA ILE A 61 4.61 -4.59 -19.84
C ILE A 61 3.87 -3.27 -19.90
N GLU A 62 3.77 -2.61 -18.75
CA GLU A 62 3.16 -1.29 -18.61
C GLU A 62 4.24 -0.24 -18.32
N THR A 63 4.06 0.97 -18.87
CA THR A 63 4.93 2.10 -18.56
C THR A 63 4.16 3.14 -17.77
N VAL A 64 4.63 3.47 -16.57
CA VAL A 64 3.99 4.44 -15.69
C VAL A 64 4.93 5.58 -15.34
N ARG A 65 4.36 6.77 -15.11
CA ARG A 65 5.05 7.92 -14.52
C ARG A 65 4.51 8.15 -13.13
N THR A 66 5.32 7.86 -12.12
CA THR A 66 4.84 7.73 -10.75
C THR A 66 5.76 8.41 -9.75
N LEU A 67 5.19 8.89 -8.65
CA LEU A 67 5.93 9.42 -7.51
C LEU A 67 6.45 8.29 -6.62
N GLN A 68 5.67 7.20 -6.57
CA GLN A 68 5.95 6.03 -5.77
C GLN A 68 5.28 4.81 -6.39
N ALA A 69 6.09 3.77 -6.59
CA ALA A 69 5.59 2.42 -6.86
C ALA A 69 5.83 1.59 -5.61
N SER A 70 4.84 0.81 -5.19
CA SER A 70 5.05 -0.11 -4.08
C SER A 70 4.28 -1.40 -4.28
N VAL A 71 4.86 -2.44 -3.70
CA VAL A 71 4.44 -3.83 -3.79
C VAL A 71 4.26 -4.30 -2.38
N GLY A 72 3.10 -4.85 -2.11
CA GLY A 72 2.77 -5.22 -0.76
C GLY A 72 2.25 -6.64 -0.63
N ASN A 73 2.33 -7.14 0.60
CA ASN A 73 2.08 -8.52 0.97
C ASN A 73 0.94 -8.62 2.00
N GLY A 74 -0.22 -8.00 1.71
CA GLY A 74 -1.45 -8.13 2.49
C GLY A 74 -2.35 -6.89 2.56
N ARG A 75 -3.36 -6.94 3.44
CA ARG A 75 -4.48 -5.97 3.48
C ARG A 75 -4.13 -4.52 3.83
N HIS A 76 -3.02 -4.27 4.53
CA HIS A 76 -2.75 -2.98 5.18
C HIS A 76 -1.36 -2.44 4.85
N TYR A 77 -1.30 -1.18 4.41
CA TYR A 77 -0.03 -0.47 4.16
C TYR A 77 0.05 0.85 4.95
N GLY A 78 1.27 1.23 5.32
CA GLY A 78 1.64 2.62 5.64
C GLY A 78 0.83 3.33 6.73
N GLY A 79 0.64 2.72 7.91
CA GLY A 79 0.04 3.42 9.06
C GLY A 79 -1.50 3.41 9.12
N GLY A 80 -2.15 2.38 8.57
CA GLY A 80 -3.60 2.16 8.67
C GLY A 80 -4.37 2.28 7.35
N MET A 81 -3.68 2.44 6.22
CA MET A 81 -4.31 2.60 4.91
C MET A 81 -4.74 1.23 4.38
N THR A 82 -6.06 1.05 4.23
CA THR A 82 -6.66 -0.18 3.70
C THR A 82 -6.92 0.02 2.21
N VAL A 83 -6.15 -0.65 1.35
CA VAL A 83 -6.19 -0.43 -0.11
C VAL A 83 -7.40 -1.10 -0.77
N ALA A 84 -7.93 -2.18 -0.18
CA ALA A 84 -9.20 -2.77 -0.56
C ALA A 84 -9.88 -3.40 0.66
N GLN A 85 -11.21 -3.25 0.78
CA GLN A 85 -11.97 -3.90 1.86
C GLN A 85 -11.96 -5.43 1.78
N ASP A 86 -11.50 -5.99 0.65
CA ASP A 86 -11.49 -7.43 0.36
C ASP A 86 -10.08 -8.03 0.28
N ALA A 87 -9.02 -7.24 0.48
CA ALA A 87 -7.66 -7.81 0.55
C ALA A 87 -7.53 -8.63 1.84
N THR A 88 -6.99 -9.84 1.76
CA THR A 88 -6.67 -10.67 2.93
C THR A 88 -5.22 -11.11 2.83
N ALA A 89 -4.51 -11.14 3.96
CA ALA A 89 -3.07 -11.44 3.97
C ALA A 89 -2.73 -12.89 3.56
N ASP A 90 -3.74 -13.73 3.39
CA ASP A 90 -3.67 -15.14 3.01
C ASP A 90 -4.10 -15.41 1.56
N ASP A 91 -4.42 -14.36 0.78
CA ASP A 91 -4.88 -14.52 -0.61
C ASP A 91 -3.79 -15.00 -1.58
N GLY A 92 -2.54 -15.06 -1.12
CA GLY A 92 -1.42 -15.57 -1.90
C GLY A 92 -1.02 -14.65 -3.06
N THR A 93 -1.38 -13.38 -3.00
CA THR A 93 -1.05 -12.38 -4.03
C THR A 93 -0.22 -11.22 -3.47
N LEU A 94 0.43 -10.50 -4.37
CA LEU A 94 1.01 -9.19 -4.13
C LEU A 94 0.07 -8.12 -4.65
N ASP A 95 -0.18 -7.08 -3.86
CA ASP A 95 -0.85 -5.87 -4.34
C ASP A 95 0.20 -4.87 -4.81
N PHE A 96 0.17 -4.53 -6.11
CA PHE A 96 0.93 -3.42 -6.66
C PHE A 96 0.12 -2.14 -6.58
N TYR A 97 0.79 -1.04 -6.26
CA TYR A 97 0.20 0.30 -6.31
C TYR A 97 1.20 1.35 -6.80
N SER A 98 0.70 2.22 -7.66
CA SER A 98 1.45 3.36 -8.21
C SER A 98 0.69 4.66 -7.97
N LEU A 99 1.39 5.66 -7.45
CA LEU A 99 0.87 6.99 -7.21
C LEU A 99 1.25 7.93 -8.37
N GLU A 100 0.33 8.09 -9.31
CA GLU A 100 0.52 8.79 -10.59
C GLU A 100 0.05 10.25 -10.51
N VAL A 101 0.45 10.97 -9.46
CA VAL A 101 0.08 12.38 -9.26
C VAL A 101 1.04 13.32 -9.95
N ASP A 102 0.53 14.22 -10.81
CA ASP A 102 1.38 15.20 -11.52
C ASP A 102 2.19 16.10 -10.57
N HIS A 103 1.63 16.38 -9.39
CA HIS A 103 2.22 17.28 -8.42
C HIS A 103 1.98 16.80 -6.98
N TRP A 104 2.99 17.00 -6.14
CA TRP A 104 2.99 16.56 -4.75
C TRP A 104 1.88 17.18 -3.88
N TRP A 105 1.42 18.39 -4.19
CA TRP A 105 0.36 19.07 -3.43
C TRP A 105 -1.01 18.39 -3.63
N LYS A 106 -1.23 17.71 -4.76
CA LYS A 106 -2.42 16.85 -4.93
C LYS A 106 -2.45 15.75 -3.86
N LEU A 107 -1.29 15.23 -3.42
CA LEU A 107 -1.23 14.25 -2.34
C LEU A 107 -1.70 14.80 -0.99
N LEU A 108 -1.48 16.09 -0.72
CA LEU A 108 -2.01 16.75 0.49
C LEU A 108 -3.54 16.83 0.48
N LEU A 109 -4.13 17.04 -0.70
CA LEU A 109 -5.58 17.02 -0.87
C LEU A 109 -6.16 15.60 -0.74
N LEU A 110 -5.36 14.58 -1.05
CA LEU A 110 -5.75 13.17 -0.99
C LEU A 110 -5.61 12.55 0.40
N LEU A 111 -4.81 13.14 1.28
CA LEU A 111 -4.52 12.65 2.63
C LEU A 111 -5.77 12.33 3.49
N PRO A 112 -6.83 13.15 3.52
CA PRO A 112 -8.07 12.83 4.22
C PRO A 112 -8.76 11.57 3.65
N SER A 113 -8.93 11.51 2.33
CA SER A 113 -9.58 10.39 1.63
C SER A 113 -8.81 9.07 1.78
N LEU A 114 -7.47 9.13 1.80
CA LEU A 114 -6.60 7.98 2.06
C LEU A 114 -6.77 7.44 3.48
N ARG A 115 -6.98 8.30 4.48
CA ARG A 115 -7.24 7.89 5.86
C ARG A 115 -8.62 7.26 6.03
N GLU A 116 -9.60 7.70 5.26
CA GLU A 116 -10.97 7.20 5.30
C GLU A 116 -11.18 5.93 4.45
N GLY A 117 -10.16 5.47 3.71
CA GLY A 117 -10.26 4.27 2.88
C GLY A 117 -11.13 4.43 1.63
N THR A 118 -11.46 5.67 1.24
CA THR A 118 -12.36 6.00 0.12
C THR A 118 -11.61 6.21 -1.20
N GLN A 119 -10.32 5.87 -1.25
CA GLN A 119 -9.46 6.09 -2.42
C GLN A 119 -9.81 5.26 -3.66
N GLY A 120 -10.72 4.29 -3.57
CA GLY A 120 -11.15 3.44 -4.70
C GLY A 120 -11.84 4.18 -5.88
N ARG A 121 -11.84 5.51 -5.88
CA ARG A 121 -12.48 6.38 -6.90
C ARG A 121 -11.51 7.24 -7.71
N TRP A 122 -10.20 7.14 -7.48
CA TRP A 122 -9.26 8.12 -8.04
C TRP A 122 -8.45 7.56 -9.21
N SER A 123 -8.50 8.28 -10.34
CA SER A 123 -7.78 7.99 -11.59
C SER A 123 -6.25 8.01 -11.45
N GLU A 124 -5.75 8.61 -10.39
CA GLU A 124 -4.33 8.85 -10.12
C GLU A 124 -3.65 7.71 -9.35
N VAL A 125 -4.40 6.65 -9.04
CA VAL A 125 -3.88 5.45 -8.37
C VAL A 125 -4.10 4.25 -9.27
N ARG A 126 -3.01 3.66 -9.75
CA ARG A 126 -3.04 2.37 -10.43
C ARG A 126 -2.87 1.28 -9.39
N THR A 127 -3.69 0.25 -9.48
CA THR A 127 -3.61 -0.95 -8.63
C THR A 127 -3.83 -2.19 -9.46
N PHE A 128 -3.11 -3.26 -9.14
CA PHE A 128 -3.37 -4.60 -9.64
C PHE A 128 -2.82 -5.63 -8.65
N ARG A 129 -3.27 -6.88 -8.80
CA ARG A 129 -2.76 -8.03 -8.05
C ARG A 129 -2.03 -8.96 -8.97
N THR A 130 -0.91 -9.52 -8.49
CA THR A 130 -0.14 -10.52 -9.22
C THR A 130 0.64 -11.40 -8.24
N THR A 131 1.30 -12.44 -8.75
CA THR A 131 2.20 -13.30 -7.96
C THR A 131 3.67 -12.99 -8.19
N ASP A 132 4.00 -12.36 -9.33
CA ASP A 132 5.35 -11.95 -9.70
C ASP A 132 5.28 -10.63 -10.47
N VAL A 133 6.15 -9.68 -10.11
CA VAL A 133 6.27 -8.40 -10.84
C VAL A 133 7.71 -7.98 -10.90
N VAL A 134 8.15 -7.51 -12.07
CA VAL A 134 9.46 -6.89 -12.28
C VAL A 134 9.28 -5.39 -12.49
N ILE A 135 9.95 -4.59 -11.66
CA ILE A 135 9.97 -3.14 -11.76
C ILE A 135 11.34 -2.69 -12.23
N LYS A 136 11.39 -2.13 -13.45
CA LYS A 136 12.58 -1.51 -14.04
C LYS A 136 12.41 0.01 -14.03
N THR A 137 13.49 0.76 -13.86
CA THR A 137 13.48 2.23 -13.92
C THR A 137 14.62 2.71 -14.80
N ARG A 138 14.48 3.91 -15.40
CA ARG A 138 15.52 4.47 -16.28
C ARG A 138 16.89 4.65 -15.61
N LYS A 139 16.89 4.98 -14.33
CA LYS A 139 18.08 5.03 -13.47
C LYS A 139 17.84 4.11 -12.28
N PRO A 140 18.85 3.40 -11.75
CA PRO A 140 18.71 2.61 -10.54
C PRO A 140 18.12 3.45 -9.41
N ARG A 141 17.12 2.90 -8.73
CA ARG A 141 16.45 3.52 -7.57
C ARG A 141 16.47 2.54 -6.42
N ALA A 142 16.67 3.07 -5.21
CA ALA A 142 16.67 2.26 -4.01
C ALA A 142 15.27 1.67 -3.77
N VAL A 143 15.27 0.44 -3.27
CA VAL A 143 14.08 -0.27 -2.81
C VAL A 143 14.12 -0.28 -1.30
N ASN A 144 13.07 0.26 -0.71
CA ASN A 144 12.79 0.17 0.71
C ASN A 144 11.92 -1.04 0.97
N THR A 145 12.28 -1.89 1.93
CA THR A 145 11.48 -3.01 2.45
C THR A 145 11.22 -2.79 3.93
N ASP A 146 9.94 -2.69 4.32
CA ASP A 146 9.50 -2.52 5.71
C ASP A 146 10.16 -1.36 6.48
N GLY A 147 10.68 -0.34 5.77
CA GLY A 147 11.30 0.84 6.36
C GLY A 147 12.83 0.87 6.28
N GLU A 148 13.46 -0.16 5.71
CA GLU A 148 14.90 -0.22 5.48
C GLU A 148 15.24 -0.31 4.00
N LEU A 149 16.33 0.34 3.59
CA LEU A 149 16.84 0.23 2.21
C LEU A 149 17.62 -1.07 2.06
N THR A 150 17.15 -1.98 1.21
CA THR A 150 17.72 -3.33 1.10
C THR A 150 18.29 -3.65 -0.28
N THR A 151 17.71 -3.10 -1.35
CA THR A 151 18.15 -3.40 -2.72
C THR A 151 17.87 -2.24 -3.69
N TRP A 152 18.02 -2.47 -4.99
CA TRP A 152 17.87 -1.47 -6.06
C TRP A 152 17.10 -2.04 -7.25
N THR A 153 16.53 -1.15 -8.07
CA THR A 153 15.97 -1.55 -9.37
C THR A 153 17.08 -1.87 -10.40
N PRO A 154 16.87 -2.83 -11.33
CA PRO A 154 15.67 -3.65 -11.53
C PRO A 154 15.32 -4.54 -10.34
N ALA A 155 14.05 -4.54 -9.95
CA ALA A 155 13.57 -5.21 -8.75
C ALA A 155 12.53 -6.26 -9.15
N THR A 156 12.82 -7.53 -8.86
CA THR A 156 11.91 -8.66 -9.10
C THR A 156 11.25 -9.03 -7.80
N PHE A 157 9.93 -8.94 -7.75
CA PHE A 157 9.11 -9.22 -6.58
C PHE A 157 8.37 -10.54 -6.74
N ARG A 158 8.33 -11.33 -5.68
CA ARG A 158 7.64 -12.63 -5.64
C ARG A 158 6.86 -12.83 -4.36
N ILE A 159 5.71 -13.48 -4.47
CA ILE A 159 4.98 -14.00 -3.32
C ILE A 159 5.52 -15.37 -2.91
N HIS A 160 5.63 -15.59 -1.61
CA HIS A 160 5.85 -16.90 -1.01
C HIS A 160 4.58 -17.28 -0.25
N PRO A 161 3.61 -17.97 -0.90
CA PRO A 161 2.32 -18.24 -0.28
C PRO A 161 2.50 -19.16 0.93
N ALA A 162 1.78 -18.87 2.02
CA ALA A 162 1.81 -19.64 3.27
C ALA A 162 3.21 -19.86 3.88
N ALA A 163 4.16 -18.95 3.63
CA ALA A 163 5.54 -19.08 4.11
C ALA A 163 5.71 -18.96 5.64
N LEU A 164 4.75 -18.34 6.34
CA LEU A 164 4.81 -18.11 7.78
C LEU A 164 3.53 -18.57 8.47
N ARG A 165 3.69 -19.18 9.64
CA ARG A 165 2.60 -19.46 10.59
C ARG A 165 2.67 -18.43 11.71
N VAL A 166 1.59 -17.68 11.90
CA VAL A 166 1.50 -16.63 12.92
C VAL A 166 0.36 -16.91 13.88
N TYR A 167 0.51 -16.49 15.13
CA TYR A 167 -0.61 -16.48 16.07
C TYR A 167 -1.52 -15.30 15.74
N ALA A 168 -2.81 -15.58 15.54
CA ALA A 168 -3.84 -14.58 15.31
C ALA A 168 -4.94 -14.70 16.36
N PRO A 169 -5.61 -13.60 16.75
CA PRO A 169 -6.80 -13.68 17.59
C PRO A 169 -7.86 -14.54 16.90
N ALA A 170 -8.65 -15.28 17.69
CA ALA A 170 -9.72 -16.10 17.16
C ALA A 170 -10.68 -15.24 16.33
N THR A 171 -10.98 -15.67 15.10
CA THR A 171 -11.96 -15.00 14.23
C THR A 171 -13.30 -14.93 14.98
N PRO A 172 -13.86 -13.73 15.25
CA PRO A 172 -15.16 -13.64 15.89
C PRO A 172 -16.20 -14.32 14.99
N PRO A 173 -17.15 -15.08 15.55
CA PRO A 173 -18.17 -15.76 14.77
C PRO A 173 -18.94 -14.75 13.92
N ALA A 174 -19.29 -15.14 12.69
CA ALA A 174 -20.05 -14.30 11.78
C ALA A 174 -21.32 -13.78 12.47
N PRO A 175 -21.72 -12.51 12.24
CA PRO A 175 -22.92 -11.97 12.84
C PRO A 175 -24.12 -12.85 12.46
N VAL A 176 -24.78 -13.42 13.47
CA VAL A 176 -26.00 -14.20 13.28
C VAL A 176 -27.01 -13.30 12.59
N PRO A 177 -27.59 -13.67 11.44
CA PRO A 177 -28.59 -12.85 10.78
C PRO A 177 -29.74 -12.63 11.76
N SER A 178 -29.98 -11.37 12.12
CA SER A 178 -31.08 -11.02 13.02
C SER A 178 -32.38 -11.46 12.36
N SER A 179 -33.00 -12.52 12.87
CA SER A 179 -34.37 -12.85 12.50
C SER A 179 -35.25 -11.71 13.00
N ARG A 180 -35.55 -10.72 12.15
CA ARG A 180 -36.69 -9.84 12.37
C ARG A 180 -37.91 -10.75 12.40
N ARG A 181 -38.36 -11.09 13.61
CA ARG A 181 -39.69 -11.66 13.82
C ARG A 181 -40.67 -10.67 13.20
N PHE A 182 -41.29 -11.06 12.09
CA PHE A 182 -42.52 -10.43 11.65
C PHE A 182 -43.53 -10.63 12.79
N ALA A 183 -43.81 -9.56 13.53
CA ALA A 183 -44.95 -9.54 14.42
C ALA A 183 -46.21 -9.74 13.55
N PRO A 184 -47.10 -10.70 13.87
CA PRO A 184 -48.35 -10.84 13.14
C PRO A 184 -49.15 -9.55 13.27
N ARG A 185 -49.53 -8.96 12.14
CA ARG A 185 -50.44 -7.81 12.10
C ARG A 185 -51.76 -8.24 12.72
N THR A 186 -52.15 -7.62 13.84
CA THR A 186 -53.49 -7.76 14.39
C THR A 186 -54.51 -7.18 13.40
N PRO A 187 -55.58 -7.91 13.06
CA PRO A 187 -56.63 -7.37 12.20
C PRO A 187 -57.42 -6.30 12.97
N LYS A 188 -57.68 -5.19 12.29
CA LYS A 188 -58.45 -4.04 12.80
C LYS A 188 -59.95 -4.42 12.85
N PRO A 189 -60.69 -4.09 13.92
CA PRO A 189 -62.11 -4.43 13.99
C PRO A 189 -62.95 -3.59 13.01
N PRO A 190 -64.06 -4.14 12.48
CA PRO A 190 -64.98 -3.40 11.62
C PRO A 190 -65.77 -2.36 12.41
N ARG A 191 -66.18 -1.29 11.70
CA ARG A 191 -66.94 -0.16 12.23
C ARG A 191 -68.38 -0.53 12.60
#